data_AF-A0A7Y5NYK7-F1
#
_entry.id   AF-A0A7Y5NYK7-F1
#
_cell.length_a   1.000
_cell.length_b   1.000
_cell.length_c   1.000
_cell.angle_alpha   90.00
_cell.angle_beta   90.00
_cell.angle_gamma   90.00
#
_symmetry.space_group_name_H-M   'P 1'
#
loop_
_entity.id
_entity.type
_entity.pdbx_description
1 polymer ?
#
loop_
_entity_poly.entity_id
_entity_poly.type
_entity_poly.pdbx_seq_one_letter_code
_entity_poly.pdbx_strand_id
1 'polypeptide(L)'
;MRRVLMLSVLPLVVAACGDDSAGPTFGGGGEGGVGGGSGGGSGGTAPWSTSSMGQGGVEPTAFADAGDAQTVPTQTSFTLDGSESYTELEGETLVYHWQQVSGVDVGITADLESPYALAPSIPGTLVFQLFVEDSTGISEIDEVTVDVTNRPPTASAGSDRTGVANAVVSLAGAGADPERAALTFEWTQVSGPTVALDDTSASTPSLVLPNDLDEALVYELVVHDGYDASEPDWVTVRRIDGVDADGDLLDADEEVAAGTDPADPDTDRDGIPDGWEVLGHEGVDYAGLGCDPRHKDVLVELDYQSYTDASGLTHTASFHPLVLSRLEAFYTSLAVANPDGIDGVDLRFVEDSVLPEGFICESAPFYFGDESPPNFLYREGFHQIALCIGSHNAGIAEIGGRRVGITTKEPNEDPADDATELAIYWQYVLVIHELGHNFGLMHGGDQHRNNKPNYPSVMNYAYDTSVVPGPLDLTAPSVAFSVGALPDLDECALVEAGVFQSVPPERRAALGAYKPEGFVVFEDGSIDFDHDGVVETDPYELVLSSDRGAGCGVLHDHDDFAKLSTGIAEALPSNPGPVPFALRPRPEIAP
;
A
#
# COMPACT_ATOMS: atom_id res chain seq x y z
N MET A 1 2.67 -39.49 14.33
CA MET A 1 3.15 -39.95 15.66
C MET A 1 4.50 -39.30 15.96
N ARG A 2 4.51 -38.22 16.74
CA ARG A 2 5.41 -37.93 17.87
C ARG A 2 5.09 -36.51 18.36
N ARG A 3 4.64 -36.44 19.62
CA ARG A 3 4.33 -35.24 20.40
C ARG A 3 5.53 -34.88 21.28
N VAL A 4 5.82 -33.60 21.45
CA VAL A 4 6.58 -32.94 22.54
C VAL A 4 6.04 -31.50 22.54
N LEU A 5 5.34 -30.89 23.51
CA LEU A 5 5.31 -30.77 24.98
C LEU A 5 6.45 -29.92 25.59
N MET A 6 6.19 -28.61 25.75
CA MET A 6 6.78 -27.70 26.76
C MET A 6 5.69 -26.68 27.14
N LEU A 7 5.01 -26.79 28.28
CA LEU A 7 5.36 -26.43 29.67
C LEU A 7 5.43 -24.90 29.94
N SER A 8 4.38 -24.43 30.60
CA SER A 8 4.13 -23.08 31.13
C SER A 8 4.83 -22.81 32.46
N VAL A 9 5.25 -21.58 32.72
CA VAL A 9 5.58 -21.07 34.06
C VAL A 9 5.21 -19.58 34.19
N LEU A 10 4.32 -19.26 35.14
CA LEU A 10 4.01 -17.92 35.67
C LEU A 10 5.09 -17.42 36.66
N PRO A 11 5.14 -16.12 36.94
CA PRO A 11 5.39 -15.60 38.30
C PRO A 11 4.15 -14.83 38.80
N LEU A 12 3.40 -15.37 39.77
CA LEU A 12 3.52 -15.16 41.22
C LEU A 12 3.42 -13.69 41.69
N VAL A 13 2.19 -13.35 42.07
CA VAL A 13 1.77 -12.20 42.88
C VAL A 13 2.34 -12.30 44.30
N VAL A 14 2.87 -11.20 44.83
CA VAL A 14 3.06 -11.00 46.28
C VAL A 14 2.28 -9.78 46.71
N ALA A 15 1.21 -10.02 47.45
CA ALA A 15 0.48 -9.02 48.23
C ALA A 15 1.17 -8.84 49.59
N ALA A 16 1.24 -7.61 50.08
CA ALA A 16 1.44 -7.31 51.49
C ALA A 16 0.39 -6.28 51.94
N CYS A 17 -0.43 -6.74 52.87
CA CYS A 17 -1.38 -5.99 53.67
C CYS A 17 -0.69 -5.15 54.76
N GLY A 18 -1.32 -4.06 55.19
CA GLY A 18 -0.93 -3.30 56.38
C GLY A 18 -1.93 -2.19 56.70
N ASP A 19 -2.81 -2.47 57.65
CA ASP A 19 -3.91 -1.68 58.19
C ASP A 19 -3.51 -0.38 58.94
N ASP A 20 -4.57 0.42 59.19
CA ASP A 20 -4.87 1.16 60.43
C ASP A 20 -4.48 2.65 60.60
N SER A 21 -5.51 3.47 60.37
CA SER A 21 -6.21 4.26 61.40
C SER A 21 -5.72 5.65 61.86
N ALA A 22 -6.72 6.55 61.90
CA ALA A 22 -6.96 7.65 62.85
C ALA A 22 -6.05 8.90 62.86
N GLY A 23 -6.71 10.06 62.71
CA GLY A 23 -6.17 11.40 63.00
C GLY A 23 -5.87 11.66 64.48
N PRO A 24 -5.45 12.88 64.87
CA PRO A 24 -6.41 13.98 64.95
C PRO A 24 -5.87 15.39 64.58
N THR A 25 -6.82 16.31 64.62
CA THR A 25 -6.81 17.76 64.43
C THR A 25 -5.94 18.57 65.41
N PHE A 26 -5.56 19.79 64.99
CA PHE A 26 -5.37 21.09 65.70
C PHE A 26 -4.37 21.92 64.85
N GLY A 27 -4.52 23.20 64.49
CA GLY A 27 -5.46 24.26 64.79
C GLY A 27 -4.73 25.60 64.60
N GLY A 28 -5.27 26.49 63.76
CA GLY A 28 -5.20 27.96 63.90
C GLY A 28 -3.92 28.72 63.50
N GLY A 29 -4.13 29.82 62.77
CA GLY A 29 -3.24 30.99 62.78
C GLY A 29 -2.89 31.54 61.41
N GLY A 30 -3.66 32.51 60.93
CA GLY A 30 -3.28 33.35 59.78
C GLY A 30 -2.30 34.46 60.17
N GLU A 31 -1.52 34.92 59.19
CA GLU A 31 -1.45 36.32 58.71
C GLU A 31 -0.25 36.50 57.76
N GLY A 32 -0.51 37.09 56.59
CA GLY A 32 0.30 38.17 56.03
C GLY A 32 1.67 37.89 55.41
N GLY A 33 1.70 37.81 54.07
CA GLY A 33 2.39 38.84 53.29
C GLY A 33 3.79 38.58 52.71
N VAL A 34 3.79 38.52 51.36
CA VAL A 34 4.78 39.07 50.41
C VAL A 34 6.03 38.24 50.05
N GLY A 35 5.95 37.56 48.90
CA GLY A 35 6.70 37.96 47.69
C GLY A 35 8.05 37.28 47.40
N GLY A 36 8.12 36.57 46.26
CA GLY A 36 9.37 36.19 45.60
C GLY A 36 9.22 34.94 44.73
N GLY A 37 9.03 35.11 43.43
CA GLY A 37 8.57 34.08 42.50
C GLY A 37 9.61 33.10 41.97
N SER A 38 9.10 32.03 41.38
CA SER A 38 9.41 31.57 40.01
C SER A 38 8.68 30.23 39.80
N GLY A 39 7.53 30.28 39.14
CA GLY A 39 6.80 29.10 38.68
C GLY A 39 6.51 29.29 37.20
N GLY A 40 7.05 28.41 36.37
CA GLY A 40 6.61 28.25 34.98
C GLY A 40 5.18 27.72 35.03
N GLY A 41 4.22 28.56 34.65
CA GLY A 41 2.81 28.19 34.54
C GLY A 41 2.47 27.97 33.07
N SER A 42 1.95 26.79 32.75
CA SER A 42 1.10 26.55 31.59
C SER A 42 -0.10 27.51 31.67
N GLY A 43 -0.09 28.54 30.83
CA GLY A 43 -1.12 29.57 30.82
C GLY A 43 -2.38 29.12 30.10
N GLY A 44 -3.16 28.22 30.71
CA GLY A 44 -4.56 28.05 30.30
C GLY A 44 -5.34 29.29 30.76
N THR A 45 -5.91 30.04 29.81
CA THR A 45 -6.87 31.09 30.14
C THR A 45 -8.17 30.44 30.64
N ALA A 46 -8.83 31.05 31.63
CA ALA A 46 -10.05 30.46 32.18
C ALA A 46 -11.14 30.37 31.08
N PRO A 47 -11.84 29.23 30.95
CA PRO A 47 -12.90 29.07 29.96
C PRO A 47 -14.03 30.05 30.23
N TRP A 48 -14.73 30.46 29.17
CA TRP A 48 -15.94 31.24 29.33
C TRP A 48 -17.03 30.39 30.00
N SER A 49 -17.86 31.03 30.84
CA SER A 49 -19.01 30.37 31.46
C SER A 49 -20.25 31.20 31.23
N THR A 50 -21.36 30.54 30.89
CA THR A 50 -22.66 31.17 30.68
C THR A 50 -23.17 31.92 31.92
N SER A 51 -22.68 31.56 33.12
CA SER A 51 -23.02 32.23 34.38
C SER A 51 -22.39 33.62 34.59
N SER A 52 -21.42 34.04 33.78
CA SER A 52 -20.76 35.37 33.92
C SER A 52 -21.29 36.44 32.96
N MET A 53 -22.22 36.12 32.06
CA MET A 53 -22.68 37.03 31.01
C MET A 53 -24.17 37.33 31.22
N GLY A 54 -24.49 38.58 31.57
CA GLY A 54 -25.81 38.98 32.07
C GLY A 54 -26.93 38.85 31.04
N GLN A 55 -27.67 37.74 31.08
CA GLN A 55 -28.90 37.54 30.32
C GLN A 55 -30.07 38.32 30.94
N GLY A 56 -30.41 39.44 30.33
CA GLY A 56 -31.64 40.18 30.62
C GLY A 56 -32.86 39.57 29.92
N GLY A 57 -33.28 38.34 30.25
CA GLY A 57 -34.63 37.81 29.96
C GLY A 57 -35.17 37.87 28.52
N VAL A 58 -34.33 38.02 27.51
CA VAL A 58 -34.67 37.90 26.08
C VAL A 58 -34.00 36.64 25.54
N GLU A 59 -34.75 35.81 24.80
CA GLU A 59 -34.19 34.65 24.10
C GLU A 59 -33.04 35.09 23.19
N PRO A 60 -31.91 34.35 23.14
CA PRO A 60 -30.78 34.71 22.29
C PRO A 60 -31.17 34.65 20.81
N THR A 61 -30.72 35.62 20.02
CA THR A 61 -30.95 35.67 18.56
C THR A 61 -29.72 35.28 17.75
N ALA A 62 -28.56 35.11 18.39
CA ALA A 62 -27.32 34.64 17.78
C ALA A 62 -27.00 33.21 18.25
N PHE A 63 -26.51 32.37 17.34
CA PHE A 63 -26.21 30.96 17.57
C PHE A 63 -24.81 30.66 17.03
N ALA A 64 -23.92 30.19 17.91
CA ALA A 64 -22.58 29.76 17.56
C ALA A 64 -22.59 28.29 17.15
N ASP A 65 -21.82 27.99 16.12
CA ASP A 65 -21.44 26.63 15.71
C ASP A 65 -19.93 26.66 15.48
N ALA A 66 -19.19 25.91 16.30
CA ALA A 66 -17.73 25.83 16.28
C ALA A 66 -17.21 24.77 15.29
N GLY A 67 -18.12 24.07 14.60
CA GLY A 67 -17.84 22.99 13.66
C GLY A 67 -17.51 21.66 14.33
N ASP A 68 -17.28 20.65 13.49
CA ASP A 68 -16.94 19.30 13.93
C ASP A 68 -15.52 19.21 14.52
N ALA A 69 -15.32 18.21 15.39
CA ALA A 69 -14.00 17.87 15.91
C ALA A 69 -13.02 17.51 14.78
N GLN A 70 -11.76 17.90 14.94
CA GLN A 70 -10.72 17.73 13.93
C GLN A 70 -9.60 16.82 14.45
N THR A 71 -8.92 16.14 13.53
CA THR A 71 -7.68 15.40 13.79
C THR A 71 -6.62 15.91 12.83
N VAL A 72 -5.48 16.35 13.34
CA VAL A 72 -4.43 17.01 12.55
C VAL A 72 -3.04 16.55 12.99
N PRO A 73 -2.10 16.27 12.07
CA PRO A 73 -0.73 15.92 12.48
C PRO A 73 0.00 17.10 13.13
N THR A 74 1.01 16.83 13.96
CA THR A 74 1.86 17.89 14.53
C THR A 74 2.46 18.77 13.42
N GLN A 75 2.72 20.04 13.73
CA GLN A 75 3.34 21.00 12.79
C GLN A 75 2.58 21.21 11.45
N THR A 76 1.31 20.81 11.36
CA THR A 76 0.43 21.10 10.21
C THR A 76 -0.50 22.27 10.50
N SER A 77 -0.94 22.99 9.45
CA SER A 77 -1.89 24.08 9.60
C SER A 77 -3.32 23.55 9.67
N PHE A 78 -4.14 24.08 10.57
CA PHE A 78 -5.56 23.77 10.67
C PHE A 78 -6.39 25.05 10.83
N THR A 79 -7.69 24.94 10.53
CA THR A 79 -8.63 26.06 10.53
C THR A 79 -9.86 25.66 11.34
N LEU A 80 -10.29 26.52 12.27
CA LEU A 80 -11.58 26.36 12.95
C LEU A 80 -12.66 26.96 12.05
N ASP A 81 -13.83 26.32 11.98
CA ASP A 81 -14.91 26.73 11.08
C ASP A 81 -16.11 27.22 11.87
N GLY A 82 -16.31 28.54 11.91
CA GLY A 82 -17.49 29.17 12.50
C GLY A 82 -18.63 29.43 11.51
N SER A 83 -18.51 29.03 10.24
CA SER A 83 -19.36 29.52 9.15
C SER A 83 -20.83 29.08 9.22
N GLU A 84 -21.14 28.06 10.01
CA GLU A 84 -22.52 27.63 10.28
C GLU A 84 -23.20 28.43 11.40
N SER A 85 -22.47 29.33 12.07
CA SER A 85 -23.04 30.29 13.02
C SER A 85 -24.02 31.25 12.33
N TYR A 86 -25.14 31.57 12.98
CA TYR A 86 -26.18 32.41 12.39
C TYR A 86 -26.89 33.34 13.40
N THR A 87 -27.57 34.36 12.89
CA THR A 87 -28.49 35.21 13.66
C THR A 87 -29.89 35.20 13.03
N GLU A 88 -30.93 35.28 13.86
CA GLU A 88 -32.33 35.42 13.43
C GLU A 88 -32.67 36.85 12.95
N LEU A 89 -31.74 37.80 13.10
CA LEU A 89 -31.93 39.20 12.70
C LEU A 89 -31.60 39.41 11.21
N GLU A 90 -32.61 39.83 10.44
CA GLU A 90 -32.44 40.07 9.00
C GLU A 90 -31.42 41.18 8.70
N GLY A 91 -30.32 40.84 8.01
CA GLY A 91 -29.33 41.77 7.48
C GLY A 91 -28.25 42.22 8.48
N GLU A 92 -28.18 41.60 9.65
CA GLU A 92 -27.10 41.79 10.63
C GLU A 92 -25.89 40.90 10.29
N THR A 93 -24.72 41.33 10.76
CA THR A 93 -23.47 40.56 10.66
C THR A 93 -23.04 40.11 12.05
N LEU A 94 -22.63 38.85 12.17
CA LEU A 94 -22.07 38.31 13.41
C LEU A 94 -20.65 38.83 13.65
N VAL A 95 -20.32 39.02 14.93
CA VAL A 95 -18.94 39.18 15.41
C VAL A 95 -18.53 37.87 16.08
N TYR A 96 -17.39 37.31 15.67
CA TYR A 96 -16.89 36.03 16.17
C TYR A 96 -15.91 36.24 17.31
N HIS A 97 -15.93 35.33 18.28
CA HIS A 97 -14.97 35.32 19.39
C HIS A 97 -14.53 33.90 19.73
N TRP A 98 -13.31 33.57 19.33
CA TRP A 98 -12.67 32.30 19.63
C TRP A 98 -11.71 32.41 20.82
N GLN A 99 -11.68 31.38 21.67
CA GLN A 99 -10.70 31.24 22.73
C GLN A 99 -10.20 29.81 22.82
N GLN A 100 -8.88 29.62 22.88
CA GLN A 100 -8.30 28.35 23.27
C GLN A 100 -8.33 28.22 24.80
N VAL A 101 -8.93 27.13 25.30
CA VAL A 101 -9.15 26.89 26.73
C VAL A 101 -8.34 25.73 27.30
N SER A 102 -7.81 24.85 26.44
CA SER A 102 -6.94 23.72 26.83
C SER A 102 -5.91 23.40 25.74
N GLY A 103 -4.86 22.67 26.13
CA GLY A 103 -3.77 22.25 25.25
C GLY A 103 -2.62 23.25 25.15
N VAL A 104 -1.68 22.99 24.23
CA VAL A 104 -0.57 23.89 23.93
C VAL A 104 -1.11 25.12 23.19
N ASP A 105 -0.82 26.33 23.67
CA ASP A 105 -1.26 27.57 23.04
C ASP A 105 -0.69 27.72 21.63
N VAL A 106 -1.56 27.74 20.63
CA VAL A 106 -1.19 27.84 19.20
C VAL A 106 -1.33 29.25 18.64
N GLY A 107 -1.87 30.20 19.41
CA GLY A 107 -2.01 31.60 18.99
C GLY A 107 -2.94 31.79 17.78
N ILE A 108 -4.26 31.78 18.00
CA ILE A 108 -5.27 32.08 16.96
C ILE A 108 -5.61 33.58 16.88
N THR A 109 -6.10 34.02 15.72
CA THR A 109 -6.76 35.35 15.59
C THR A 109 -8.22 35.21 15.98
N ALA A 110 -8.54 35.52 17.24
CA ALA A 110 -9.83 35.22 17.88
C ALA A 110 -11.08 35.77 17.17
N ASP A 111 -10.97 36.87 16.44
CA ASP A 111 -12.13 37.61 15.91
C ASP A 111 -12.42 37.34 14.41
N LEU A 112 -11.99 36.18 13.90
CA LEU A 112 -12.29 35.72 12.54
C LEU A 112 -13.41 34.68 12.55
N GLU A 113 -14.20 34.65 11.47
CA GLU A 113 -15.16 33.55 11.21
C GLU A 113 -14.43 32.20 11.16
N SER A 114 -13.28 32.16 10.47
CA SER A 114 -12.46 30.94 10.36
C SER A 114 -10.98 31.24 10.71
N PRO A 115 -10.60 31.23 11.99
CA PRO A 115 -9.20 31.40 12.39
C PRO A 115 -8.38 30.16 12.02
N TYR A 116 -7.12 30.36 11.69
CA TYR A 116 -6.17 29.27 11.43
C TYR A 116 -5.01 29.32 12.41
N ALA A 117 -4.39 28.18 12.65
CA ALA A 117 -3.21 28.01 13.49
C ALA A 117 -2.29 26.92 12.96
N LEU A 118 -1.08 26.85 13.52
CA LEU A 118 -0.16 25.74 13.32
C LEU A 118 -0.27 24.79 14.52
N ALA A 119 -0.49 23.51 14.29
CA ALA A 119 -0.50 22.50 15.32
C ALA A 119 0.87 22.47 16.06
N PRO A 120 0.89 22.23 17.38
CA PRO A 120 2.12 22.15 18.16
C PRO A 120 3.02 21.00 17.68
N SER A 121 4.28 21.00 18.10
CA SER A 121 5.24 19.92 17.83
C SER A 121 5.16 18.77 18.84
N ILE A 122 4.11 18.76 19.66
CA ILE A 122 3.86 17.75 20.69
C ILE A 122 2.42 17.28 20.48
N PRO A 123 2.18 15.96 20.34
CA PRO A 123 0.83 15.41 20.23
C PRO A 123 -0.04 15.72 21.46
N GLY A 124 -1.35 15.77 21.25
CA GLY A 124 -2.34 15.96 22.30
C GLY A 124 -3.56 16.77 21.85
N THR A 125 -4.53 16.91 22.73
CA THR A 125 -5.80 17.56 22.41
C THR A 125 -5.80 19.05 22.73
N LEU A 126 -6.21 19.87 21.76
CA LEU A 126 -6.54 21.29 21.93
C LEU A 126 -8.05 21.44 22.06
N VAL A 127 -8.49 22.40 22.88
CA VAL A 127 -9.91 22.70 23.06
C VAL A 127 -10.15 24.18 22.83
N PHE A 128 -11.11 24.50 21.97
CA PHE A 128 -11.48 25.87 21.61
C PHE A 128 -12.96 26.11 21.89
N GLN A 129 -13.27 27.32 22.31
CA GLN A 129 -14.64 27.80 22.52
C GLN A 129 -14.95 28.93 21.56
N LEU A 130 -16.14 28.90 20.98
CA LEU A 130 -16.72 29.97 20.16
C LEU A 130 -17.96 30.53 20.86
N PHE A 131 -18.08 31.85 20.88
CA PHE A 131 -19.39 32.49 20.89
C PHE A 131 -19.43 33.58 19.83
N VAL A 132 -20.64 33.93 19.40
CA VAL A 132 -20.88 35.01 18.43
C VAL A 132 -21.77 36.10 19.03
N GLU A 133 -21.59 37.34 18.59
CA GLU A 133 -22.39 38.50 19.01
C GLU A 133 -23.16 39.10 17.82
N ASP A 134 -24.42 39.43 18.05
CA ASP A 134 -25.22 40.32 17.19
C ASP A 134 -25.59 41.62 17.92
N SER A 135 -26.39 42.48 17.29
CA SER A 135 -26.73 43.79 17.87
C SER A 135 -27.58 43.75 19.15
N THR A 136 -28.07 42.56 19.55
CA THR A 136 -28.91 42.36 20.73
C THR A 136 -28.20 41.60 21.85
N GLY A 137 -27.14 40.86 21.55
CA GLY A 137 -26.33 40.15 22.53
C GLY A 137 -25.51 39.00 21.95
N ILE A 138 -25.04 38.15 22.85
CA ILE A 138 -24.17 37.00 22.56
C ILE A 138 -24.93 35.68 22.50
N SER A 139 -24.38 34.70 21.79
CA SER A 139 -24.86 33.32 21.75
C SER A 139 -24.50 32.53 23.02
N GLU A 140 -25.00 31.30 23.11
CA GLU A 140 -24.36 30.28 23.95
C GLU A 140 -22.95 29.95 23.42
N ILE A 141 -22.12 29.36 24.28
CA ILE A 141 -20.76 28.95 23.92
C ILE A 141 -20.85 27.57 23.28
N ASP A 142 -20.22 27.42 22.12
CA ASP A 142 -19.96 26.12 21.51
C ASP A 142 -18.48 25.74 21.63
N GLU A 143 -18.18 24.45 21.65
CA GLU A 143 -16.84 23.92 21.90
C GLU A 143 -16.42 22.93 20.83
N VAL A 144 -15.21 23.09 20.31
CA VAL A 144 -14.60 22.16 19.34
C VAL A 144 -13.25 21.69 19.86
N THR A 145 -12.95 20.42 19.58
CA THR A 145 -11.67 19.79 19.92
C THR A 145 -10.86 19.53 18.67
N VAL A 146 -9.55 19.74 18.78
CA VAL A 146 -8.58 19.41 17.74
C VAL A 146 -7.60 18.41 18.34
N ASP A 147 -7.65 17.17 17.88
CA ASP A 147 -6.72 16.12 18.30
C ASP A 147 -5.45 16.16 17.45
N VAL A 148 -4.32 16.46 18.09
CA VAL A 148 -3.03 16.58 17.40
C VAL A 148 -2.28 15.25 17.50
N THR A 149 -2.02 14.62 16.37
CA THR A 149 -1.40 13.28 16.28
C THR A 149 0.04 13.35 15.77
N ASN A 150 0.84 12.33 16.08
CA ASN A 150 2.16 12.11 15.48
C ASN A 150 2.05 11.00 14.42
N ARG A 151 2.90 11.04 13.39
CA ARG A 151 3.07 9.91 12.47
C ARG A 151 4.49 9.35 12.63
N PRO A 152 4.67 8.02 12.62
CA PRO A 152 5.99 7.44 12.80
C PRO A 152 6.93 7.84 11.65
N PRO A 153 8.25 7.96 11.92
CA PRO A 153 9.24 8.16 10.88
C PRO A 153 9.43 6.89 10.05
N THR A 154 10.13 7.00 8.92
CA THR A 154 10.62 5.86 8.14
C THR A 154 12.14 5.71 8.33
N ALA A 155 12.61 4.47 8.43
CA ALA A 155 14.04 4.13 8.43
C ALA A 155 14.51 3.74 7.03
N SER A 156 15.80 3.95 6.76
CA SER A 156 16.49 3.32 5.65
C SER A 156 17.92 2.96 6.08
N ALA A 157 18.24 1.67 6.22
CA ALA A 157 19.54 1.11 6.57
C ALA A 157 20.54 1.21 5.40
N GLY A 158 20.03 1.44 4.19
CA GLY A 158 20.79 1.60 2.96
C GLY A 158 21.21 0.25 2.36
N SER A 159 21.78 0.28 1.16
CA SER A 159 22.10 -0.94 0.41
C SER A 159 23.08 -1.86 1.15
N ASP A 160 22.92 -3.16 0.89
CA ASP A 160 23.80 -4.20 1.37
C ASP A 160 25.27 -3.96 1.03
N ARG A 161 26.14 -4.50 1.88
CA ARG A 161 27.56 -4.18 1.89
C ARG A 161 28.38 -5.45 1.75
N THR A 162 29.24 -5.46 0.76
CA THR A 162 30.29 -6.48 0.63
C THR A 162 31.65 -5.92 1.03
N GLY A 163 32.55 -6.80 1.46
CA GLY A 163 33.93 -6.42 1.73
C GLY A 163 34.86 -7.61 1.89
N VAL A 164 36.16 -7.34 1.85
CA VAL A 164 37.18 -8.36 2.07
C VAL A 164 37.55 -8.44 3.56
N ALA A 165 38.20 -9.53 3.94
CA ALA A 165 38.72 -9.75 5.29
C ALA A 165 39.52 -8.55 5.85
N ASN A 166 39.19 -8.12 7.07
CA ASN A 166 39.70 -6.93 7.79
C ASN A 166 39.40 -5.56 7.16
N ALA A 167 38.56 -5.49 6.12
CA ALA A 167 38.10 -4.20 5.62
C ALA A 167 37.24 -3.49 6.68
N VAL A 168 37.32 -2.16 6.72
CA VAL A 168 36.34 -1.34 7.43
C VAL A 168 35.16 -1.14 6.50
N VAL A 169 33.97 -1.54 6.95
CA VAL A 169 32.71 -1.34 6.24
C VAL A 169 31.89 -0.32 7.00
N SER A 170 31.43 0.72 6.30
CA SER A 170 30.48 1.70 6.83
C SER A 170 29.07 1.37 6.35
N LEU A 171 28.11 1.46 7.26
CA LEU A 171 26.68 1.40 6.98
C LEU A 171 26.16 2.83 6.75
N ALA A 172 25.05 2.97 6.03
CA ALA A 172 24.52 4.27 5.61
C ALA A 172 23.05 4.40 5.99
N GLY A 173 22.82 4.67 7.28
CA GLY A 173 21.49 4.92 7.83
C GLY A 173 20.94 6.29 7.46
N ALA A 174 19.70 6.31 7.01
CA ALA A 174 18.88 7.47 6.76
C ALA A 174 17.51 7.29 7.41
N GLY A 175 16.74 8.37 7.47
CA GLY A 175 15.36 8.33 7.90
C GLY A 175 14.64 9.61 7.49
N ALA A 176 13.32 9.53 7.39
CA ALA A 176 12.47 10.67 7.07
C ALA A 176 11.31 10.73 8.06
N ASP A 177 11.00 11.94 8.50
CA ASP A 177 9.87 12.20 9.38
C ASP A 177 8.83 13.03 8.60
N PRO A 178 7.54 12.62 8.54
CA PRO A 178 6.52 13.36 7.82
C PRO A 178 6.34 14.80 8.33
N GLU A 179 6.53 15.02 9.63
CA GLU A 179 6.47 16.32 10.30
C GLU A 179 7.84 17.03 10.41
N ARG A 180 8.90 16.42 9.88
CA ARG A 180 10.30 16.88 9.88
C ARG A 180 10.89 17.05 11.29
N ALA A 181 10.46 16.22 12.23
CA ALA A 181 11.06 16.08 13.54
C ALA A 181 12.55 15.66 13.45
N ALA A 182 13.27 15.88 14.55
CA ALA A 182 14.67 15.50 14.63
C ALA A 182 14.78 14.01 14.92
N LEU A 183 15.57 13.31 14.10
CA LEU A 183 15.68 11.86 14.15
C LEU A 183 16.87 11.37 14.97
N THR A 184 16.71 10.22 15.60
CA THR A 184 17.76 9.44 16.25
C THR A 184 17.78 8.02 15.70
N PHE A 185 18.95 7.38 15.71
CA PHE A 185 19.19 6.10 15.04
C PHE A 185 19.54 5.04 16.08
N GLU A 186 19.09 3.82 15.86
CA GLU A 186 19.39 2.66 16.70
C GLU A 186 19.70 1.45 15.82
N TRP A 187 20.96 1.02 15.83
CA TRP A 187 21.42 -0.17 15.11
C TRP A 187 21.55 -1.39 16.02
N THR A 188 20.93 -2.49 15.62
CA THR A 188 21.02 -3.78 16.32
C THR A 188 21.45 -4.88 15.36
N GLN A 189 22.44 -5.69 15.73
CA GLN A 189 22.76 -6.89 14.96
C GLN A 189 21.76 -8.01 15.29
N VAL A 190 21.08 -8.54 14.27
CA VAL A 190 19.99 -9.53 14.43
C VAL A 190 20.37 -10.93 13.92
N SER A 191 21.38 -11.04 13.04
CA SER A 191 21.85 -12.32 12.51
C SER A 191 23.37 -12.39 12.32
N GLY A 192 23.89 -13.61 12.21
CA GLY A 192 25.31 -13.93 12.03
C GLY A 192 26.18 -13.85 13.29
N PRO A 193 27.49 -14.15 13.18
CA PRO A 193 28.44 -14.01 14.29
C PRO A 193 28.51 -12.56 14.81
N THR A 194 28.55 -12.37 16.13
CA THR A 194 28.54 -11.01 16.71
C THR A 194 29.76 -10.19 16.29
N VAL A 195 29.52 -9.09 15.58
CA VAL A 195 30.52 -8.10 15.15
C VAL A 195 30.04 -6.72 15.59
N ALA A 196 30.81 -6.07 16.47
CA ALA A 196 30.43 -4.78 17.04
C ALA A 196 30.56 -3.65 16.01
N LEU A 197 29.53 -2.80 15.95
CA LEU A 197 29.61 -1.46 15.37
C LEU A 197 30.40 -0.53 16.31
N ASP A 198 31.06 0.48 15.75
CA ASP A 198 31.79 1.50 16.50
C ASP A 198 30.87 2.43 17.32
N ASP A 199 29.70 2.79 16.77
CA ASP A 199 28.65 3.58 17.43
C ASP A 199 27.26 3.20 16.89
N THR A 200 26.50 2.42 17.65
CA THR A 200 25.15 1.97 17.27
C THR A 200 24.11 3.09 17.21
N SER A 201 24.45 4.32 17.59
CA SER A 201 23.55 5.48 17.54
C SER A 201 23.87 6.48 16.42
N ALA A 202 24.96 6.23 15.67
CA ALA A 202 25.33 7.06 14.53
C ALA A 202 24.48 6.74 13.31
N SER A 203 24.24 7.73 12.46
CA SER A 203 23.64 7.48 11.14
C SER A 203 24.59 6.75 10.17
N THR A 204 25.90 6.73 10.44
CA THR A 204 26.91 6.07 9.59
C THR A 204 27.90 5.27 10.44
N PRO A 205 27.46 4.20 11.13
CA PRO A 205 28.35 3.37 11.93
C PRO A 205 29.29 2.57 11.03
N SER A 206 30.38 2.06 11.60
CA SER A 206 31.32 1.21 10.92
C SER A 206 31.69 -0.04 11.72
N LEU A 207 32.04 -1.10 11.00
CA LEU A 207 32.55 -2.36 11.54
C LEU A 207 33.82 -2.80 10.81
N VAL A 208 34.55 -3.72 11.42
CA VAL A 208 35.71 -4.39 10.78
C VAL A 208 35.32 -5.84 10.49
N LEU A 209 35.37 -6.23 9.21
CA LEU A 209 35.01 -7.59 8.79
C LEU A 209 36.01 -8.62 9.35
N PRO A 210 35.54 -9.65 10.09
CA PRO A 210 36.39 -10.75 10.53
C PRO A 210 37.02 -11.52 9.36
N ASN A 211 38.21 -12.06 9.58
CA ASN A 211 38.89 -12.88 8.55
C ASN A 211 38.17 -14.19 8.23
N ASP A 212 37.47 -14.72 9.21
CA ASP A 212 36.81 -16.01 9.22
C ASP A 212 35.28 -15.89 9.12
N LEU A 213 34.77 -14.73 8.69
CA LEU A 213 33.33 -14.51 8.51
C LEU A 213 32.79 -15.29 7.30
N ASP A 214 32.23 -16.47 7.53
CA ASP A 214 31.65 -17.36 6.52
C ASP A 214 30.12 -17.26 6.39
N GLU A 215 29.48 -16.52 7.30
CA GLU A 215 28.04 -16.22 7.30
C GLU A 215 27.82 -14.71 7.13
N ALA A 216 26.71 -14.32 6.49
CA ALA A 216 26.33 -12.91 6.40
C ALA A 216 25.95 -12.35 7.78
N LEU A 217 26.23 -11.06 8.00
CA LEU A 217 25.78 -10.30 9.16
C LEU A 217 24.53 -9.52 8.76
N VAL A 218 23.49 -9.52 9.58
CA VAL A 218 22.32 -8.66 9.33
C VAL A 218 22.20 -7.65 10.47
N TYR A 219 22.18 -6.37 10.12
CA TYR A 219 21.94 -5.26 11.04
C TYR A 219 20.58 -4.65 10.74
N GLU A 220 19.82 -4.40 11.80
CA GLU A 220 18.55 -3.71 11.82
C GLU A 220 18.76 -2.26 12.24
N LEU A 221 18.12 -1.32 11.55
CA LEU A 221 18.03 0.09 11.89
C LEU A 221 16.60 0.43 12.27
N VAL A 222 16.42 1.01 13.45
CA VAL A 222 15.19 1.69 13.85
C VAL A 222 15.49 3.18 14.03
N VAL A 223 14.62 4.03 13.52
CA VAL A 223 14.72 5.49 13.61
C VAL A 223 13.62 6.01 14.53
N HIS A 224 13.94 6.95 15.43
CA HIS A 224 12.98 7.53 16.38
C HIS A 224 12.92 9.05 16.21
N ASP A 225 11.72 9.61 16.26
CA ASP A 225 11.45 11.06 16.16
C ASP A 225 11.29 11.76 17.53
N GLY A 226 11.30 10.98 18.61
CA GLY A 226 11.10 11.43 19.99
C GLY A 226 9.73 11.08 20.59
N TYR A 227 8.79 10.59 19.78
CA TYR A 227 7.47 10.11 20.18
C TYR A 227 7.23 8.66 19.76
N ASP A 228 7.49 8.36 18.48
CA ASP A 228 7.29 7.06 17.86
C ASP A 228 8.61 6.53 17.28
N ALA A 229 8.63 5.21 17.10
CA ALA A 229 9.69 4.52 16.38
C ALA A 229 9.21 4.22 14.95
N SER A 230 10.13 4.21 14.00
CA SER A 230 9.88 3.66 12.68
C SER A 230 9.70 2.15 12.77
N GLU A 231 9.08 1.58 11.74
CA GLU A 231 9.34 0.19 11.42
C GLU A 231 10.85 -0.01 11.11
N PRO A 232 11.41 -1.18 11.41
CA PRO A 232 12.81 -1.47 11.15
C PRO A 232 13.13 -1.51 9.66
N ASP A 233 14.37 -1.18 9.31
CA ASP A 233 14.97 -1.49 8.01
C ASP A 233 16.28 -2.28 8.21
N TRP A 234 16.70 -3.09 7.25
CA TRP A 234 17.85 -3.98 7.42
C TRP A 234 18.97 -3.73 6.40
N VAL A 235 20.18 -4.11 6.78
CA VAL A 235 21.33 -4.16 5.88
C VAL A 235 22.12 -5.44 6.13
N THR A 236 22.39 -6.16 5.05
CA THR A 236 23.23 -7.34 5.05
C THR A 236 24.67 -6.93 4.78
N VAL A 237 25.60 -7.46 5.57
CA VAL A 237 27.02 -7.28 5.40
C VAL A 237 27.68 -8.63 5.21
N ARG A 238 28.32 -8.82 4.05
CA ARG A 238 28.93 -10.09 3.66
C ARG A 238 30.42 -9.94 3.39
N ARG A 239 31.19 -10.95 3.78
CA ARG A 239 32.56 -11.11 3.29
C ARG A 239 32.52 -11.77 1.92
N ILE A 240 33.10 -11.12 0.91
CA ILE A 240 33.34 -11.74 -0.40
C ILE A 240 34.85 -11.89 -0.61
N ASP A 241 35.26 -13.02 -1.18
CA ASP A 241 36.66 -13.31 -1.46
C ASP A 241 37.03 -12.88 -2.91
N GLY A 242 36.04 -12.81 -3.81
CA GLY A 242 36.13 -12.28 -5.18
C GLY A 242 35.64 -10.83 -5.36
N VAL A 243 35.35 -10.48 -6.62
CA VAL A 243 34.71 -9.22 -7.00
C VAL A 243 33.25 -9.51 -7.32
N ASP A 244 32.36 -8.83 -6.62
CA ASP A 244 30.96 -8.65 -6.95
C ASP A 244 30.87 -7.50 -7.98
N ALA A 245 30.45 -7.83 -9.20
CA ALA A 245 30.65 -6.99 -10.38
C ALA A 245 29.42 -6.14 -10.74
N ASP A 246 28.23 -6.63 -10.42
CA ASP A 246 26.91 -6.01 -10.63
C ASP A 246 26.25 -5.55 -9.33
N GLY A 247 26.75 -5.97 -8.16
CA GLY A 247 26.37 -5.45 -6.85
C GLY A 247 25.21 -6.18 -6.20
N ASP A 248 24.98 -7.45 -6.58
CA ASP A 248 23.87 -8.28 -6.13
C ASP A 248 24.22 -9.18 -4.92
N LEU A 249 25.47 -9.08 -4.43
CA LEU A 249 26.09 -9.83 -3.33
C LEU A 249 26.76 -11.16 -3.67
N LEU A 250 26.78 -11.58 -4.94
CA LEU A 250 27.52 -12.75 -5.39
C LEU A 250 28.85 -12.33 -6.01
N ASP A 251 29.91 -13.08 -5.68
CA ASP A 251 31.15 -12.96 -6.44
C ASP A 251 31.15 -13.87 -7.67
N ALA A 252 32.06 -13.61 -8.62
CA ALA A 252 32.09 -14.34 -9.88
C ALA A 252 32.22 -15.88 -9.77
N ASP A 253 32.79 -16.42 -8.68
CA ASP A 253 32.86 -17.88 -8.49
C ASP A 253 31.52 -18.43 -7.96
N GLU A 254 30.79 -17.64 -7.18
CA GLU A 254 29.45 -17.95 -6.66
C GLU A 254 28.38 -17.85 -7.74
N GLU A 255 28.47 -16.82 -8.59
CA GLU A 255 27.69 -16.66 -9.82
C GLU A 255 27.77 -17.91 -10.72
N VAL A 256 29.01 -18.37 -10.97
CA VAL A 256 29.24 -19.59 -11.74
C VAL A 256 28.65 -20.83 -11.06
N ALA A 257 28.57 -20.85 -9.73
CA ALA A 257 27.98 -21.93 -8.97
C ALA A 257 26.45 -21.90 -8.99
N ALA A 258 25.83 -20.71 -8.96
CA ALA A 258 24.40 -20.48 -9.09
C ALA A 258 23.90 -20.65 -10.54
N GLY A 259 24.79 -20.45 -11.52
CA GLY A 259 24.49 -20.51 -12.94
C GLY A 259 23.95 -19.20 -13.51
N THR A 260 24.27 -18.09 -12.84
CA THR A 260 23.86 -16.72 -13.13
C THR A 260 24.92 -15.97 -13.94
N ASP A 261 24.59 -14.79 -14.49
CA ASP A 261 25.52 -13.95 -15.26
C ASP A 261 26.20 -12.93 -14.34
N PRO A 262 27.54 -12.97 -14.12
CA PRO A 262 28.25 -12.07 -13.21
C PRO A 262 28.25 -10.57 -13.58
N ALA A 263 27.42 -10.14 -14.52
CA ALA A 263 27.26 -8.76 -14.93
C ALA A 263 25.78 -8.35 -15.06
N ASP A 264 24.85 -9.25 -14.73
CA ASP A 264 23.40 -9.01 -14.70
C ASP A 264 22.92 -9.38 -13.30
N PRO A 265 22.59 -8.40 -12.43
CA PRO A 265 22.28 -8.68 -11.02
C PRO A 265 20.94 -9.43 -10.80
N ASP A 266 20.21 -9.72 -11.87
CA ASP A 266 18.91 -10.39 -11.92
C ASP A 266 18.86 -11.13 -13.28
N THR A 267 19.39 -12.35 -13.28
CA THR A 267 19.66 -13.14 -14.48
C THR A 267 18.39 -13.53 -15.23
N ASP A 268 17.30 -13.80 -14.50
CA ASP A 268 16.03 -14.19 -15.11
C ASP A 268 15.05 -13.03 -15.33
N ARG A 269 15.28 -11.88 -14.71
CA ARG A 269 14.54 -10.62 -14.85
C ARG A 269 13.13 -10.63 -14.27
N ASP A 270 12.95 -11.23 -13.10
CA ASP A 270 11.71 -11.16 -12.34
C ASP A 270 11.67 -10.00 -11.32
N GLY A 271 12.79 -9.32 -11.11
CA GLY A 271 12.93 -8.22 -10.16
C GLY A 271 13.38 -8.65 -8.76
N ILE A 272 13.80 -9.90 -8.58
CA ILE A 272 14.52 -10.41 -7.41
C ILE A 272 15.99 -10.62 -7.84
N PRO A 273 16.97 -10.00 -7.16
CA PRO A 273 18.38 -10.15 -7.51
C PRO A 273 18.92 -11.56 -7.24
N ASP A 274 19.85 -12.02 -8.08
CA ASP A 274 20.39 -13.39 -8.04
C ASP A 274 20.96 -13.72 -6.65
N GLY A 275 21.75 -12.80 -6.09
CA GLY A 275 22.29 -12.96 -4.75
C GLY A 275 21.27 -12.96 -3.61
N TRP A 276 20.10 -12.33 -3.77
CA TRP A 276 19.02 -12.42 -2.78
C TRP A 276 18.40 -13.80 -2.79
N GLU A 277 18.19 -14.36 -3.98
CA GLU A 277 17.64 -15.70 -4.15
C GLU A 277 18.59 -16.77 -3.62
N VAL A 278 19.90 -16.56 -3.74
CA VAL A 278 20.91 -17.51 -3.25
C VAL A 278 21.18 -17.37 -1.75
N LEU A 279 21.20 -16.15 -1.21
CA LEU A 279 21.72 -15.87 0.14
C LEU A 279 20.67 -15.39 1.13
N GLY A 280 19.52 -14.97 0.64
CA GLY A 280 18.58 -14.15 1.39
C GLY A 280 18.94 -12.66 1.37
N HIS A 281 17.96 -11.82 1.68
CA HIS A 281 18.12 -10.37 1.82
C HIS A 281 17.15 -9.86 2.89
N GLU A 282 17.54 -8.86 3.68
CA GLU A 282 16.70 -8.29 4.76
C GLU A 282 16.04 -9.30 5.72
N GLY A 283 16.72 -10.42 6.01
CA GLY A 283 16.17 -11.48 6.87
C GLY A 283 15.12 -12.38 6.20
N VAL A 284 14.88 -12.20 4.90
CA VAL A 284 14.07 -13.06 4.04
C VAL A 284 14.94 -14.18 3.46
N ASP A 285 14.49 -15.42 3.58
CA ASP A 285 15.10 -16.60 2.97
C ASP A 285 14.40 -16.90 1.62
N TYR A 286 14.79 -16.18 0.56
CA TYR A 286 14.18 -16.33 -0.79
C TYR A 286 14.37 -17.75 -1.34
N ALA A 287 15.55 -18.35 -1.21
CA ALA A 287 15.78 -19.77 -1.51
C ALA A 287 14.79 -20.68 -0.75
N GLY A 288 14.55 -20.39 0.54
CA GLY A 288 13.59 -21.11 1.38
C GLY A 288 12.13 -20.95 0.94
N LEU A 289 11.79 -19.82 0.30
CA LEU A 289 10.50 -19.58 -0.35
C LEU A 289 10.38 -20.28 -1.71
N GLY A 290 11.51 -20.75 -2.25
CA GLY A 290 11.59 -21.54 -3.45
C GLY A 290 12.05 -20.78 -4.69
N CYS A 291 12.57 -19.55 -4.53
CA CYS A 291 13.09 -18.77 -5.64
C CYS A 291 14.33 -19.41 -6.28
N ASP A 292 14.47 -19.31 -7.60
CA ASP A 292 15.62 -19.78 -8.38
C ASP A 292 16.07 -18.67 -9.32
N PRO A 293 17.33 -18.17 -9.23
CA PRO A 293 17.81 -17.00 -9.99
C PRO A 293 17.96 -17.21 -11.50
N ARG A 294 17.38 -18.29 -12.00
CA ARG A 294 17.38 -18.70 -13.39
C ARG A 294 15.97 -19.04 -13.85
N HIS A 295 14.95 -18.80 -13.03
CA HIS A 295 13.56 -19.09 -13.30
C HIS A 295 12.65 -18.07 -12.61
N LYS A 296 11.98 -17.25 -13.42
CA LYS A 296 11.16 -16.16 -12.93
C LYS A 296 10.19 -16.57 -11.81
N ASP A 297 10.31 -15.89 -10.69
CA ASP A 297 9.47 -15.99 -9.52
C ASP A 297 8.57 -14.77 -9.37
N VAL A 298 7.42 -14.99 -8.75
CA VAL A 298 6.54 -13.92 -8.29
C VAL A 298 6.15 -14.23 -6.87
N LEU A 299 6.69 -13.45 -5.94
CA LEU A 299 6.29 -13.51 -4.54
C LEU A 299 5.13 -12.54 -4.31
N VAL A 300 4.07 -13.04 -3.67
CA VAL A 300 2.89 -12.28 -3.30
C VAL A 300 2.71 -12.33 -1.80
N GLU A 301 2.80 -11.17 -1.17
CA GLU A 301 2.38 -10.95 0.20
C GLU A 301 0.87 -10.76 0.26
N LEU A 302 0.21 -11.50 1.16
CA LEU A 302 -1.24 -11.45 1.34
C LEU A 302 -1.57 -10.88 2.71
N ASP A 303 -2.11 -9.67 2.70
CA ASP A 303 -2.76 -9.05 3.84
C ASP A 303 -4.27 -9.29 3.76
N TYR A 304 -4.90 -9.57 4.89
CA TYR A 304 -6.31 -9.98 4.88
C TYR A 304 -7.13 -9.30 5.96
N GLN A 305 -8.38 -9.00 5.65
CA GLN A 305 -9.32 -8.44 6.60
C GLN A 305 -9.81 -9.53 7.56
N SER A 306 -9.86 -9.21 8.85
CA SER A 306 -10.48 -10.06 9.86
C SER A 306 -11.35 -9.22 10.79
N TYR A 307 -12.57 -9.66 11.08
CA TYR A 307 -13.47 -8.97 12.00
C TYR A 307 -14.30 -9.96 12.81
N THR A 308 -14.77 -9.55 14.00
CA THR A 308 -15.65 -10.37 14.84
C THR A 308 -17.04 -9.78 14.87
N ASP A 309 -18.05 -10.55 14.45
CA ASP A 309 -19.43 -10.09 14.38
C ASP A 309 -20.10 -9.99 15.76
N ALA A 310 -21.33 -9.47 15.80
CA ALA A 310 -22.10 -9.32 17.03
C ALA A 310 -22.45 -10.66 17.72
N SER A 311 -22.32 -11.80 17.03
CA SER A 311 -22.48 -13.13 17.59
C SER A 311 -21.21 -13.66 18.26
N GLY A 312 -20.08 -12.99 18.05
CA GLY A 312 -18.75 -13.40 18.51
C GLY A 312 -18.03 -14.35 17.55
N LEU A 313 -18.51 -14.49 16.31
CA LEU A 313 -17.84 -15.27 15.26
C LEU A 313 -16.82 -14.38 14.55
N THR A 314 -15.59 -14.87 14.43
CA THR A 314 -14.53 -14.20 13.67
C THR A 314 -14.58 -14.63 12.21
N HIS A 315 -14.70 -13.65 11.32
CA HIS A 315 -14.66 -13.76 9.88
C HIS A 315 -13.28 -13.33 9.40
N THR A 316 -12.67 -14.10 8.50
CA THR A 316 -11.31 -13.84 7.99
C THR A 316 -11.32 -14.02 6.49
N ALA A 317 -10.84 -13.02 5.76
CA ALA A 317 -10.71 -13.10 4.31
C ALA A 317 -9.64 -14.13 3.97
N SER A 318 -9.92 -15.01 3.02
CA SER A 318 -8.97 -16.02 2.57
C SER A 318 -9.33 -16.46 1.16
N PHE A 319 -8.34 -16.71 0.32
CA PHE A 319 -8.58 -17.41 -0.94
C PHE A 319 -9.01 -18.85 -0.67
N HIS A 320 -9.95 -19.34 -1.48
CA HIS A 320 -10.28 -20.76 -1.44
C HIS A 320 -9.03 -21.59 -1.85
N PRO A 321 -8.66 -22.70 -1.16
CA PRO A 321 -7.42 -23.44 -1.45
C PRO A 321 -7.27 -23.93 -2.90
N LEU A 322 -8.39 -24.24 -3.56
CA LEU A 322 -8.38 -24.57 -5.00
C LEU A 322 -7.96 -23.40 -5.89
N VAL A 323 -8.20 -22.14 -5.49
CA VAL A 323 -7.77 -20.95 -6.23
C VAL A 323 -6.25 -20.89 -6.22
N LEU A 324 -5.62 -20.94 -5.03
CA LEU A 324 -4.16 -20.91 -4.90
C LEU A 324 -3.47 -21.98 -5.77
N SER A 325 -3.89 -23.25 -5.63
CA SER A 325 -3.29 -24.34 -6.42
C SER A 325 -3.50 -24.21 -7.93
N ARG A 326 -4.53 -23.47 -8.37
CA ARG A 326 -4.80 -23.23 -9.79
C ARG A 326 -4.04 -22.01 -10.30
N LEU A 327 -3.84 -20.98 -9.48
CA LEU A 327 -2.98 -19.84 -9.80
C LEU A 327 -1.55 -20.32 -10.03
N GLU A 328 -0.99 -21.11 -9.11
CA GLU A 328 0.33 -21.73 -9.29
C GLU A 328 0.41 -22.49 -10.62
N ALA A 329 -0.54 -23.40 -10.87
CA ALA A 329 -0.56 -24.19 -12.10
C ALA A 329 -0.72 -23.33 -13.38
N PHE A 330 -1.44 -22.21 -13.31
CA PHE A 330 -1.60 -21.27 -14.40
C PHE A 330 -0.27 -20.61 -14.76
N TYR A 331 0.40 -20.00 -13.78
CA TYR A 331 1.67 -19.30 -13.99
C TYR A 331 2.80 -20.24 -14.41
N THR A 332 2.91 -21.44 -13.82
CA THR A 332 3.87 -22.46 -14.25
C THR A 332 3.61 -22.97 -15.68
N SER A 333 2.37 -22.85 -16.19
CA SER A 333 2.02 -23.27 -17.56
C SER A 333 2.29 -22.21 -18.63
N LEU A 334 2.64 -20.99 -18.23
CA LEU A 334 2.92 -19.90 -19.15
C LEU A 334 4.18 -20.21 -19.98
N ALA A 335 4.15 -19.90 -21.27
CA ALA A 335 5.27 -20.12 -22.19
C ALA A 335 6.39 -19.04 -22.03
N VAL A 336 6.73 -18.70 -20.79
CA VAL A 336 7.70 -17.64 -20.46
C VAL A 336 9.06 -18.31 -20.36
N ALA A 337 9.97 -17.95 -21.25
CA ALA A 337 11.28 -18.59 -21.31
C ALA A 337 12.19 -18.09 -20.18
N ASN A 338 12.91 -19.03 -19.55
CA ASN A 338 13.83 -18.76 -18.47
C ASN A 338 15.27 -19.23 -18.78
N PRO A 339 16.29 -18.66 -18.12
CA PRO A 339 17.69 -19.08 -18.24
C PRO A 339 17.95 -20.58 -17.96
N ASP A 340 17.15 -21.20 -17.08
CA ASP A 340 17.22 -22.64 -16.79
C ASP A 340 16.72 -23.56 -17.94
N GLY A 341 16.06 -22.97 -18.95
CA GLY A 341 15.48 -23.67 -20.10
C GLY A 341 14.10 -24.30 -19.84
N ILE A 342 13.46 -24.00 -18.72
CA ILE A 342 12.09 -24.42 -18.36
C ILE A 342 11.18 -23.20 -18.55
N ASP A 343 10.14 -23.34 -19.37
CA ASP A 343 9.13 -22.28 -19.51
C ASP A 343 8.23 -22.25 -18.26
N GLY A 344 7.87 -21.06 -17.79
CA GLY A 344 6.95 -20.87 -16.67
C GLY A 344 7.25 -19.63 -15.84
N VAL A 345 6.39 -19.39 -14.84
CA VAL A 345 6.64 -18.46 -13.74
C VAL A 345 6.22 -19.15 -12.45
N ASP A 346 7.06 -19.12 -11.42
CA ASP A 346 6.76 -19.70 -10.12
C ASP A 346 6.08 -18.65 -9.22
N LEU A 347 4.76 -18.80 -9.03
CA LEU A 347 3.98 -17.92 -8.17
C LEU A 347 3.91 -18.47 -6.75
N ARG A 348 4.22 -17.65 -5.74
CA ARG A 348 4.13 -18.02 -4.33
C ARG A 348 3.36 -16.98 -3.52
N PHE A 349 2.49 -17.46 -2.64
CA PHE A 349 1.79 -16.62 -1.67
C PHE A 349 2.39 -16.79 -0.29
N VAL A 350 2.67 -15.67 0.37
CA VAL A 350 3.09 -15.59 1.77
C VAL A 350 2.01 -14.82 2.52
N GLU A 351 1.30 -15.49 3.42
CA GLU A 351 0.37 -14.81 4.34
C GLU A 351 1.17 -13.98 5.35
N ASP A 352 0.81 -12.72 5.52
CA ASP A 352 1.49 -11.82 6.46
C ASP A 352 0.56 -11.32 7.56
N SER A 353 -0.17 -10.23 7.32
CA SER A 353 -0.79 -9.45 8.38
C SER A 353 -2.32 -9.29 8.26
N VAL A 354 -2.93 -8.92 9.40
CA VAL A 354 -4.36 -8.56 9.43
C VAL A 354 -4.50 -7.07 9.09
N LEU A 355 -5.30 -6.78 8.08
CA LEU A 355 -5.63 -5.42 7.68
C LEU A 355 -6.25 -4.62 8.83
N PRO A 356 -5.96 -3.31 8.95
CA PRO A 356 -6.60 -2.45 9.95
C PRO A 356 -8.13 -2.49 9.89
N GLU A 357 -8.77 -2.29 11.04
CA GLU A 357 -10.23 -2.23 11.10
C GLU A 357 -10.75 -1.07 10.22
N GLY A 358 -11.76 -1.35 9.39
CA GLY A 358 -12.34 -0.38 8.47
C GLY A 358 -11.56 -0.16 7.16
N PHE A 359 -10.48 -0.89 6.92
CA PHE A 359 -9.75 -0.83 5.65
C PHE A 359 -10.63 -1.24 4.45
N ILE A 360 -10.51 -0.49 3.35
CA ILE A 360 -11.29 -0.69 2.12
C ILE A 360 -10.34 -0.94 0.95
N CYS A 361 -10.27 -2.20 0.50
CA CYS A 361 -9.35 -2.64 -0.55
C CYS A 361 -9.63 -2.01 -1.93
N GLU A 362 -10.86 -1.56 -2.19
CA GLU A 362 -11.28 -1.00 -3.48
C GLU A 362 -11.28 0.54 -3.55
N SER A 363 -10.57 1.21 -2.64
CA SER A 363 -10.62 2.67 -2.49
C SER A 363 -9.33 3.37 -2.96
N ALA A 364 -9.47 4.56 -3.58
CA ALA A 364 -8.34 5.37 -4.05
C ALA A 364 -7.28 5.75 -2.99
N PRO A 365 -7.60 5.91 -1.68
CA PRO A 365 -6.60 6.12 -0.63
C PRO A 365 -5.55 5.01 -0.54
N PHE A 366 -5.86 3.79 -0.98
CA PHE A 366 -4.91 2.67 -1.07
C PHE A 366 -3.71 2.96 -1.99
N TYR A 367 -3.88 3.83 -3.00
CA TYR A 367 -2.87 4.12 -4.02
C TYR A 367 -2.15 5.45 -3.85
N PHE A 368 -2.86 6.47 -3.34
CA PHE A 368 -2.41 7.87 -3.41
C PHE A 368 -2.25 8.55 -2.04
N GLY A 369 -2.46 7.84 -0.94
CA GLY A 369 -2.45 8.42 0.41
C GLY A 369 -1.12 8.27 1.14
N ASP A 370 -0.68 9.39 1.75
CA ASP A 370 0.28 9.52 2.87
C ASP A 370 -0.24 8.83 4.17
N GLU A 371 -1.33 8.05 4.04
CA GLU A 371 -2.09 7.32 5.08
C GLU A 371 -2.21 5.82 4.76
N SER A 372 -1.39 5.30 3.84
CA SER A 372 -1.20 3.85 3.79
C SER A 372 -0.75 3.42 5.20
N PRO A 373 -1.44 2.48 5.87
CA PRO A 373 -1.11 2.13 7.25
C PRO A 373 0.38 1.76 7.32
N PRO A 374 1.13 2.25 8.33
CA PRO A 374 2.57 2.03 8.44
C PRO A 374 2.98 0.55 8.49
N ASN A 375 2.00 -0.35 8.68
CA ASN A 375 2.19 -1.80 8.74
C ASN A 375 2.11 -2.49 7.38
N PHE A 376 1.81 -1.76 6.29
CA PHE A 376 1.96 -2.28 4.92
C PHE A 376 3.41 -2.11 4.50
N LEU A 377 4.31 -2.87 5.12
CA LEU A 377 5.72 -2.79 4.84
C LEU A 377 5.97 -3.38 3.47
N TYR A 378 6.49 -2.57 2.55
CA TYR A 378 7.02 -3.05 1.29
C TYR A 378 8.13 -4.05 1.61
N ARG A 379 7.85 -5.33 1.45
CA ARG A 379 8.92 -6.33 1.39
C ARG A 379 9.51 -6.29 0.00
N GLU A 380 10.81 -6.00 -0.09
CA GLU A 380 11.49 -5.96 -1.38
C GLU A 380 11.35 -7.32 -2.10
N GLY A 381 11.09 -7.30 -3.41
CA GLY A 381 10.80 -8.52 -4.17
C GLY A 381 9.36 -9.05 -4.07
N PHE A 382 8.43 -8.40 -3.34
CA PHE A 382 7.03 -8.85 -3.24
C PHE A 382 6.04 -7.92 -3.96
N HIS A 383 5.05 -8.54 -4.60
CA HIS A 383 3.75 -7.92 -4.86
C HIS A 383 2.89 -8.01 -3.60
N GLN A 384 2.01 -7.04 -3.39
CA GLN A 384 1.12 -6.99 -2.23
C GLN A 384 -0.34 -7.13 -2.67
N ILE A 385 -1.06 -8.05 -2.04
CA ILE A 385 -2.50 -8.19 -2.18
C ILE A 385 -3.16 -7.88 -0.82
N ALA A 386 -3.97 -6.84 -0.78
CA ALA A 386 -4.93 -6.60 0.29
C ALA A 386 -6.25 -7.31 -0.04
N LEU A 387 -6.67 -8.25 0.81
CA LEU A 387 -7.88 -9.04 0.65
C LEU A 387 -8.96 -8.65 1.65
N CYS A 388 -10.05 -8.07 1.16
CA CYS A 388 -11.19 -7.61 1.95
C CYS A 388 -12.41 -8.52 1.81
N ILE A 389 -13.24 -8.49 2.86
CA ILE A 389 -14.54 -9.12 2.92
C ILE A 389 -15.61 -8.10 2.48
N GLY A 390 -16.44 -8.47 1.50
CA GLY A 390 -17.49 -7.58 0.99
C GLY A 390 -18.76 -8.30 0.53
N SER A 391 -19.65 -7.53 -0.09
CA SER A 391 -20.92 -8.04 -0.63
C SER A 391 -20.87 -8.39 -2.12
N HIS A 392 -19.74 -8.12 -2.77
CA HIS A 392 -19.48 -8.33 -4.19
C HIS A 392 -18.00 -8.67 -4.43
N ASN A 393 -17.69 -9.08 -5.65
CA ASN A 393 -16.32 -9.23 -6.10
C ASN A 393 -15.89 -7.94 -6.80
N ALA A 394 -14.77 -7.37 -6.40
CA ALA A 394 -14.17 -6.21 -7.04
C ALA A 394 -12.65 -6.29 -6.87
N GLY A 395 -11.94 -5.76 -7.86
CA GLY A 395 -10.48 -5.67 -7.86
C GLY A 395 -10.06 -4.29 -8.32
N ILE A 396 -8.90 -3.88 -7.84
CA ILE A 396 -8.17 -2.72 -8.30
C ILE A 396 -6.68 -2.99 -8.14
N ALA A 397 -5.85 -2.44 -9.01
CA ALA A 397 -4.41 -2.64 -8.99
C ALA A 397 -3.64 -1.42 -9.46
N GLU A 398 -2.40 -1.30 -8.99
CA GLU A 398 -1.42 -0.39 -9.60
C GLU A 398 -1.00 -0.91 -10.96
N ILE A 399 -0.86 -0.01 -11.91
CA ILE A 399 -0.41 -0.39 -13.25
C ILE A 399 1.11 -0.23 -13.30
N GLY A 400 1.81 -1.34 -13.48
CA GLY A 400 3.27 -1.39 -13.38
C GLY A 400 3.79 -1.16 -11.96
N GLY A 401 2.91 -1.27 -10.96
CA GLY A 401 3.27 -1.19 -9.53
C GLY A 401 3.23 -2.57 -8.87
N ARG A 402 3.06 -2.59 -7.55
CA ARG A 402 3.10 -3.83 -6.76
C ARG A 402 1.81 -4.10 -5.99
N ARG A 403 0.92 -3.12 -5.89
CA ARG A 403 -0.24 -3.18 -4.98
C ARG A 403 -1.54 -3.55 -5.69
N VAL A 404 -2.22 -4.54 -5.13
CA VAL A 404 -3.51 -5.06 -5.58
C VAL A 404 -4.48 -5.06 -4.40
N GLY A 405 -5.68 -4.55 -4.62
CA GLY A 405 -6.78 -4.58 -3.67
C GLY A 405 -7.89 -5.46 -4.21
N ILE A 406 -8.28 -6.49 -3.45
CA ILE A 406 -9.32 -7.44 -3.85
C ILE A 406 -10.39 -7.48 -2.76
N THR A 407 -11.63 -7.19 -3.14
CA THR A 407 -12.82 -7.45 -2.33
C THR A 407 -13.45 -8.75 -2.82
N THR A 408 -13.62 -9.73 -1.93
CA THR A 408 -14.37 -10.96 -2.24
C THR A 408 -15.60 -11.07 -1.37
N LYS A 409 -16.65 -11.69 -1.90
CA LYS A 409 -17.82 -12.03 -1.09
C LYS A 409 -17.42 -12.98 0.04
N GLU A 410 -17.93 -12.75 1.25
CA GLU A 410 -17.53 -13.49 2.46
C GLU A 410 -17.43 -15.00 2.20
N PRO A 411 -16.26 -15.62 2.39
CA PRO A 411 -16.19 -17.05 2.56
C PRO A 411 -16.67 -17.36 3.99
N ASN A 412 -17.67 -18.24 4.12
CA ASN A 412 -18.11 -18.94 5.34
C ASN A 412 -19.47 -18.57 5.96
N GLU A 413 -20.42 -17.93 5.26
CA GLU A 413 -21.81 -17.94 5.76
C GLU A 413 -22.45 -19.35 5.62
N ASP A 414 -22.05 -20.15 4.62
CA ASP A 414 -22.41 -21.57 4.48
C ASP A 414 -21.38 -22.33 3.60
N PRO A 415 -20.64 -23.32 4.15
CA PRO A 415 -19.70 -24.15 3.37
C PRO A 415 -20.33 -24.89 2.19
N ALA A 416 -21.67 -25.00 2.13
CA ALA A 416 -22.39 -25.53 0.98
C ALA A 416 -22.66 -24.49 -0.14
N ASP A 417 -22.70 -23.20 0.17
CA ASP A 417 -22.83 -22.09 -0.79
C ASP A 417 -21.46 -21.57 -1.27
N ASP A 418 -20.42 -21.66 -0.45
CA ASP A 418 -19.03 -21.29 -0.79
C ASP A 418 -18.34 -22.28 -1.73
N ALA A 419 -18.93 -23.45 -1.90
CA ALA A 419 -18.55 -24.44 -2.90
C ALA A 419 -19.29 -24.25 -4.24
N THR A 420 -20.03 -23.15 -4.42
CA THR A 420 -20.53 -22.83 -5.75
C THR A 420 -19.34 -22.54 -6.64
N GLU A 421 -19.15 -23.41 -7.62
CA GLU A 421 -18.18 -23.31 -8.70
C GLU A 421 -17.92 -21.82 -9.12
N LEU A 422 -18.98 -21.03 -9.31
CA LEU A 422 -18.87 -19.64 -9.73
C LEU A 422 -18.07 -18.72 -8.78
N ALA A 423 -18.12 -18.88 -7.46
CA ALA A 423 -17.37 -18.03 -6.53
C ALA A 423 -15.85 -18.26 -6.62
N ILE A 424 -15.45 -19.53 -6.76
CA ILE A 424 -14.05 -19.95 -6.96
C ILE A 424 -13.53 -19.42 -8.30
N TYR A 425 -14.36 -19.46 -9.35
CA TYR A 425 -14.02 -18.89 -10.66
C TYR A 425 -13.70 -17.40 -10.53
N TRP A 426 -14.57 -16.62 -9.89
CA TRP A 426 -14.36 -15.17 -9.79
C TRP A 426 -13.11 -14.79 -9.00
N GLN A 427 -12.82 -15.47 -7.88
CA GLN A 427 -11.58 -15.23 -7.14
C GLN A 427 -10.35 -15.52 -8.02
N TYR A 428 -10.38 -16.63 -8.76
CA TYR A 428 -9.29 -17.04 -9.64
C TYR A 428 -9.03 -16.05 -10.78
N VAL A 429 -10.08 -15.67 -11.52
CA VAL A 429 -9.93 -14.76 -12.66
C VAL A 429 -9.52 -13.36 -12.22
N LEU A 430 -10.12 -12.87 -11.13
CA LEU A 430 -9.84 -11.54 -10.60
C LEU A 430 -8.37 -11.42 -10.17
N VAL A 431 -7.80 -12.42 -9.49
CA VAL A 431 -6.38 -12.38 -9.10
C VAL A 431 -5.47 -12.31 -10.33
N ILE A 432 -5.72 -13.10 -11.37
CA ILE A 432 -4.93 -13.06 -12.61
C ILE A 432 -5.04 -11.69 -13.27
N HIS A 433 -6.25 -11.13 -13.31
CA HIS A 433 -6.51 -9.81 -13.91
C HIS A 433 -5.77 -8.70 -13.16
N GLU A 434 -5.94 -8.62 -11.85
CA GLU A 434 -5.34 -7.55 -11.04
C GLU A 434 -3.81 -7.69 -10.97
N LEU A 435 -3.26 -8.90 -10.90
CA LEU A 435 -1.82 -9.10 -11.05
C LEU A 435 -1.33 -8.73 -12.46
N GLY A 436 -2.15 -8.93 -13.50
CA GLY A 436 -1.85 -8.46 -14.85
C GLY A 436 -1.59 -6.96 -14.91
N HIS A 437 -2.31 -6.14 -14.14
CA HIS A 437 -2.03 -4.71 -14.00
C HIS A 437 -0.68 -4.43 -13.34
N ASN A 438 -0.34 -5.13 -12.25
CA ASN A 438 0.99 -5.03 -11.64
C ASN A 438 2.10 -5.32 -12.67
N PHE A 439 1.88 -6.28 -13.58
CA PHE A 439 2.80 -6.58 -14.69
C PHE A 439 2.74 -5.60 -15.87
N GLY A 440 2.02 -4.49 -15.71
CA GLY A 440 1.93 -3.39 -16.68
C GLY A 440 0.89 -3.58 -17.78
N LEU A 441 0.02 -4.59 -17.69
CA LEU A 441 -1.03 -4.82 -18.67
C LEU A 441 -2.21 -3.87 -18.47
N MET A 442 -2.87 -3.48 -19.56
CA MET A 442 -4.11 -2.70 -19.55
C MET A 442 -5.27 -3.53 -20.09
N HIS A 443 -6.49 -2.99 -20.03
CA HIS A 443 -7.70 -3.69 -20.50
C HIS A 443 -7.90 -3.79 -22.02
N GLY A 444 -6.81 -3.91 -22.77
CA GLY A 444 -6.80 -3.71 -24.21
C GLY A 444 -5.41 -3.47 -24.75
N GLY A 445 -4.38 -4.06 -24.14
CA GLY A 445 -2.97 -3.80 -24.44
C GLY A 445 -2.40 -2.55 -23.78
N ASP A 446 -2.25 -1.45 -24.54
CA ASP A 446 -1.67 -0.18 -24.08
C ASP A 446 -2.73 0.90 -23.78
N GLN A 447 -4.00 0.50 -23.68
CA GLN A 447 -5.13 1.41 -23.46
C GLN A 447 -6.02 0.91 -22.32
N HIS A 448 -6.54 1.83 -21.50
CA HIS A 448 -7.51 1.53 -20.44
C HIS A 448 -8.94 1.20 -20.95
N ARG A 449 -9.12 0.95 -22.25
CA ARG A 449 -10.44 0.82 -22.88
C ARG A 449 -10.85 -0.65 -22.99
N ASN A 450 -11.85 -1.02 -22.19
CA ASN A 450 -12.53 -2.31 -22.20
C ASN A 450 -13.37 -2.57 -23.48
N ASN A 451 -13.68 -3.86 -23.73
CA ASN A 451 -14.74 -4.33 -24.64
C ASN A 451 -14.48 -4.18 -26.15
N LYS A 452 -13.33 -4.68 -26.62
CA LYS A 452 -13.03 -4.75 -28.05
C LYS A 452 -13.30 -6.17 -28.58
N PRO A 453 -14.05 -6.33 -29.69
CA PRO A 453 -14.30 -7.65 -30.25
C PRO A 453 -13.06 -8.43 -30.65
N ASN A 454 -11.87 -7.83 -30.77
CA ASN A 454 -10.64 -8.49 -31.23
C ASN A 454 -9.54 -8.68 -30.17
N TYR A 455 -9.85 -8.65 -28.87
CA TYR A 455 -8.82 -8.74 -27.81
C TYR A 455 -9.12 -9.86 -26.80
N PRO A 456 -8.75 -11.13 -27.09
CA PRO A 456 -9.06 -12.30 -26.27
C PRO A 456 -8.06 -12.46 -25.11
N SER A 457 -8.33 -11.77 -24.00
CA SER A 457 -7.49 -11.79 -22.80
C SER A 457 -8.34 -11.71 -21.54
N VAL A 458 -7.83 -12.30 -20.44
CA VAL A 458 -8.33 -12.08 -19.08
C VAL A 458 -8.37 -10.60 -18.70
N MET A 459 -7.50 -9.78 -19.30
CA MET A 459 -7.49 -8.32 -19.10
C MET A 459 -8.71 -7.62 -19.72
N ASN A 460 -9.55 -8.32 -20.48
CA ASN A 460 -10.74 -7.74 -21.10
C ASN A 460 -12.02 -8.27 -20.43
N TYR A 461 -12.73 -7.40 -19.70
CA TYR A 461 -13.94 -7.80 -18.97
C TYR A 461 -15.04 -8.40 -19.85
N ALA A 462 -15.07 -8.12 -21.15
CA ALA A 462 -16.01 -8.77 -22.08
C ALA A 462 -15.80 -10.29 -22.16
N TYR A 463 -14.57 -10.76 -21.92
CA TYR A 463 -14.17 -12.17 -22.02
C TYR A 463 -14.04 -12.87 -20.68
N ASP A 464 -13.79 -12.12 -19.61
CA ASP A 464 -13.87 -12.62 -18.23
C ASP A 464 -15.34 -12.99 -17.86
N THR A 465 -16.31 -12.16 -18.25
CA THR A 465 -17.67 -12.21 -17.67
C THR A 465 -18.70 -13.12 -18.36
N SER A 466 -18.40 -13.66 -19.54
CA SER A 466 -19.42 -14.20 -20.46
C SER A 466 -19.29 -15.68 -20.83
N VAL A 467 -18.25 -16.40 -20.37
CA VAL A 467 -18.01 -17.79 -20.77
C VAL A 467 -18.02 -18.75 -19.56
N VAL A 468 -19.20 -18.99 -18.98
CA VAL A 468 -19.41 -20.26 -18.24
C VAL A 468 -20.78 -20.88 -18.58
N PRO A 469 -20.89 -21.66 -19.67
CA PRO A 469 -21.97 -22.63 -19.82
C PRO A 469 -21.42 -24.06 -19.67
N GLY A 470 -21.26 -24.55 -18.44
CA GLY A 470 -20.84 -25.93 -18.17
C GLY A 470 -20.12 -26.09 -16.83
N PRO A 471 -19.84 -27.33 -16.37
CA PRO A 471 -19.03 -27.56 -15.18
C PRO A 471 -17.69 -26.85 -15.35
N LEU A 472 -17.21 -26.17 -14.30
CA LEU A 472 -16.04 -25.31 -14.37
C LEU A 472 -14.83 -25.96 -15.01
N ASP A 473 -14.51 -25.50 -16.21
CA ASP A 473 -13.20 -25.69 -16.78
C ASP A 473 -12.38 -24.42 -16.57
N LEU A 474 -11.67 -24.33 -15.42
CA LEU A 474 -10.72 -23.23 -15.19
C LEU A 474 -9.45 -23.35 -16.05
N THR A 475 -9.37 -24.36 -16.92
CA THR A 475 -8.36 -24.47 -17.99
C THR A 475 -8.91 -23.99 -19.33
N ALA A 476 -10.13 -23.45 -19.36
CA ALA A 476 -10.73 -22.89 -20.56
C ALA A 476 -9.87 -21.73 -21.10
N PRO A 477 -9.70 -21.63 -22.43
CA PRO A 477 -8.92 -20.55 -23.08
C PRO A 477 -9.39 -19.12 -22.76
N SER A 478 -10.57 -18.95 -22.17
CA SER A 478 -11.10 -17.65 -21.74
C SER A 478 -10.41 -17.09 -20.49
N VAL A 479 -9.70 -17.92 -19.71
CA VAL A 479 -8.90 -17.49 -18.55
C VAL A 479 -7.42 -17.60 -18.89
N ALA A 480 -6.96 -16.75 -19.81
CA ALA A 480 -5.56 -16.67 -20.23
C ALA A 480 -5.21 -15.26 -20.70
N PHE A 481 -3.92 -14.90 -20.65
CA PHE A 481 -3.41 -13.72 -21.36
C PHE A 481 -3.42 -13.97 -22.87
N SER A 482 -3.63 -12.92 -23.66
CA SER A 482 -3.57 -13.02 -25.11
C SER A 482 -2.14 -13.41 -25.55
N VAL A 483 -2.03 -14.51 -26.31
CA VAL A 483 -0.77 -15.04 -26.85
C VAL A 483 -0.65 -14.70 -28.34
N GLY A 484 -0.14 -13.52 -28.66
CA GLY A 484 0.03 -13.03 -30.05
C GLY A 484 -1.17 -12.26 -30.59
N ALA A 485 -0.89 -11.20 -31.35
CA ALA A 485 -1.91 -10.30 -31.89
C ALA A 485 -2.66 -10.85 -33.13
N LEU A 486 -3.98 -10.71 -33.11
CA LEU A 486 -4.91 -10.78 -34.22
C LEU A 486 -4.77 -9.54 -35.12
N PRO A 487 -5.27 -9.58 -36.37
CA PRO A 487 -5.28 -8.41 -37.25
C PRO A 487 -6.11 -7.25 -36.67
N ASP A 488 -5.67 -6.02 -36.96
CA ASP A 488 -6.42 -4.81 -36.67
C ASP A 488 -7.77 -4.82 -37.42
N LEU A 489 -8.83 -4.36 -36.76
CA LEU A 489 -10.15 -4.17 -37.35
C LEU A 489 -10.42 -2.68 -37.55
N ASP A 490 -10.49 -2.22 -38.80
CA ASP A 490 -10.89 -0.85 -39.14
C ASP A 490 -12.42 -0.79 -39.24
N GLU A 491 -13.08 -0.25 -38.22
CA GLU A 491 -14.53 -0.10 -38.16
C GLU A 491 -15.07 0.84 -39.25
N CYS A 492 -14.22 1.69 -39.86
CA CYS A 492 -14.61 2.59 -40.94
C CYS A 492 -14.55 1.91 -42.32
N ALA A 493 -13.90 0.76 -42.40
CA ALA A 493 -13.62 0.03 -43.63
C ALA A 493 -13.53 -1.47 -43.35
N LEU A 494 -14.48 -1.99 -42.58
CA LEU A 494 -14.50 -3.37 -42.11
C LEU A 494 -14.75 -4.29 -43.30
N VAL A 495 -13.92 -5.33 -43.42
CA VAL A 495 -14.10 -6.41 -44.39
C VAL A 495 -14.26 -7.67 -43.57
N GLU A 496 -15.18 -8.54 -43.96
CA GLU A 496 -15.51 -9.76 -43.22
C GLU A 496 -14.82 -10.99 -43.79
N ALA A 497 -14.62 -11.01 -45.10
CA ALA A 497 -14.02 -12.12 -45.81
C ALA A 497 -12.53 -12.30 -45.44
N GLY A 498 -12.18 -13.49 -44.93
CA GLY A 498 -10.80 -13.94 -44.74
C GLY A 498 -9.95 -13.15 -43.72
N VAL A 499 -10.57 -12.33 -42.87
CA VAL A 499 -9.87 -11.49 -41.87
C VAL A 499 -8.92 -12.31 -41.00
N PHE A 500 -9.37 -13.49 -40.56
CA PHE A 500 -8.62 -14.37 -39.68
C PHE A 500 -7.95 -15.53 -40.41
N GLN A 501 -7.78 -15.45 -41.74
CA GLN A 501 -7.16 -16.52 -42.51
C GLN A 501 -5.70 -16.80 -42.10
N SER A 502 -5.01 -15.80 -41.54
CA SER A 502 -3.65 -15.92 -40.99
C SER A 502 -3.61 -16.47 -39.56
N VAL A 503 -4.77 -16.61 -38.91
CA VAL A 503 -4.87 -17.03 -37.51
C VAL A 503 -5.07 -18.54 -37.44
N PRO A 504 -4.29 -19.27 -36.62
CA PRO A 504 -4.44 -20.71 -36.48
C PRO A 504 -5.87 -21.11 -36.04
N PRO A 505 -6.44 -22.22 -36.53
CA PRO A 505 -7.79 -22.67 -36.18
C PRO A 505 -8.04 -22.90 -34.68
N GLU A 506 -6.99 -23.17 -33.90
CA GLU A 506 -7.00 -23.29 -32.44
C GLU A 506 -7.08 -21.93 -31.70
N ARG A 507 -6.74 -20.83 -32.38
CA ARG A 507 -6.88 -19.45 -31.90
C ARG A 507 -8.14 -18.77 -32.44
N ARG A 508 -9.15 -19.56 -32.86
CA ARG A 508 -10.44 -19.03 -33.28
C ARG A 508 -10.93 -18.11 -32.19
N ALA A 509 -10.84 -16.82 -32.49
CA ALA A 509 -11.06 -15.80 -31.51
C ALA A 509 -12.51 -15.95 -31.03
N ALA A 510 -12.66 -16.17 -29.74
CA ALA A 510 -13.93 -15.94 -29.09
C ALA A 510 -14.09 -14.42 -29.13
N LEU A 511 -14.63 -13.92 -30.23
CA LEU A 511 -14.89 -12.51 -30.44
C LEU A 511 -16.34 -12.31 -29.96
N GLY A 512 -16.63 -11.41 -29.02
CA GLY A 512 -18.02 -11.26 -28.60
C GLY A 512 -18.25 -10.36 -27.39
N ALA A 513 -18.29 -9.05 -27.60
CA ALA A 513 -18.59 -8.11 -26.52
C ALA A 513 -20.09 -7.94 -26.23
N TYR A 514 -21.02 -8.47 -27.05
CA TYR A 514 -22.42 -8.02 -26.94
C TYR A 514 -23.53 -8.99 -27.35
N LYS A 515 -23.24 -10.25 -27.69
CA LYS A 515 -24.29 -11.24 -27.95
C LYS A 515 -23.94 -12.56 -27.26
N PRO A 516 -24.91 -13.23 -26.60
CA PRO A 516 -24.69 -14.50 -25.89
C PRO A 516 -24.24 -15.65 -26.81
N GLU A 517 -24.14 -15.40 -28.12
CA GLU A 517 -23.83 -16.38 -29.16
C GLU A 517 -22.37 -16.31 -29.65
N GLY A 518 -21.61 -15.25 -29.29
CA GLY A 518 -20.27 -14.98 -29.85
C GLY A 518 -20.28 -14.75 -31.37
N PHE A 519 -19.14 -14.41 -31.96
CA PHE A 519 -18.97 -14.44 -33.41
C PHE A 519 -18.44 -15.82 -33.85
N VAL A 520 -18.91 -16.32 -34.99
CA VAL A 520 -18.44 -17.58 -35.57
C VAL A 520 -17.46 -17.29 -36.68
N VAL A 521 -16.19 -17.64 -36.47
CA VAL A 521 -15.16 -17.61 -37.51
C VAL A 521 -15.32 -18.85 -38.41
N PHE A 522 -15.57 -18.63 -39.69
CA PHE A 522 -15.65 -19.67 -40.72
C PHE A 522 -14.29 -20.33 -40.97
N GLU A 523 -14.28 -21.53 -41.59
CA GLU A 523 -13.03 -22.27 -41.83
C GLU A 523 -12.02 -21.53 -42.73
N ASP A 524 -12.49 -20.59 -43.55
CA ASP A 524 -11.65 -19.76 -44.41
C ASP A 524 -11.15 -18.47 -43.73
N GLY A 525 -11.46 -18.30 -42.44
CA GLY A 525 -11.09 -17.12 -41.65
C GLY A 525 -12.06 -15.95 -41.80
N SER A 526 -13.16 -16.12 -42.54
CA SER A 526 -14.21 -15.10 -42.62
C SER A 526 -15.06 -15.06 -41.35
N ILE A 527 -15.76 -13.97 -41.14
CA ILE A 527 -16.62 -13.74 -39.98
C ILE A 527 -17.81 -12.88 -40.40
N ASP A 528 -18.99 -13.14 -39.86
CA ASP A 528 -20.17 -12.29 -40.04
C ASP A 528 -20.32 -11.42 -38.78
N PHE A 529 -19.85 -10.17 -38.85
CA PHE A 529 -19.78 -9.23 -37.73
C PHE A 529 -21.12 -8.53 -37.46
N ASP A 530 -21.99 -8.37 -38.45
CA ASP A 530 -23.29 -7.71 -38.27
C ASP A 530 -24.46 -8.70 -38.02
N HIS A 531 -24.21 -10.00 -38.23
CA HIS A 531 -25.12 -11.13 -38.11
C HIS A 531 -26.29 -11.08 -39.10
N ASP A 532 -26.09 -10.51 -40.29
CA ASP A 532 -27.12 -10.49 -41.34
C ASP A 532 -27.16 -11.80 -42.16
N GLY A 533 -26.17 -12.69 -41.96
CA GLY A 533 -26.03 -13.98 -42.62
C GLY A 533 -25.30 -13.92 -43.97
N VAL A 534 -24.73 -12.78 -44.33
CA VAL A 534 -23.86 -12.54 -45.47
C VAL A 534 -22.43 -12.34 -44.96
N VAL A 535 -21.44 -12.57 -45.83
CA VAL A 535 -20.04 -12.27 -45.55
C VAL A 535 -19.61 -11.16 -46.51
N GLU A 536 -19.35 -9.97 -45.99
CA GLU A 536 -18.94 -8.84 -46.81
C GLU A 536 -17.51 -8.96 -47.32
N THR A 537 -17.35 -8.88 -48.65
CA THR A 537 -16.04 -8.77 -49.29
C THR A 537 -15.62 -7.33 -49.56
N ASP A 538 -16.57 -6.40 -49.56
CA ASP A 538 -16.34 -4.98 -49.78
C ASP A 538 -16.34 -4.24 -48.43
N PRO A 539 -15.48 -3.22 -48.24
CA PRO A 539 -15.41 -2.49 -46.98
C PRO A 539 -16.72 -1.79 -46.62
N TYR A 540 -17.15 -1.91 -45.38
CA TYR A 540 -18.31 -1.19 -44.84
C TYR A 540 -18.04 -0.62 -43.44
N GLU A 541 -18.86 0.33 -43.02
CA GLU A 541 -18.76 0.94 -41.70
C GLU A 541 -19.61 0.16 -40.69
N LEU A 542 -18.96 -0.38 -39.67
CA LEU A 542 -19.62 -1.03 -38.53
C LEU A 542 -18.82 -0.74 -37.26
N VAL A 543 -19.43 0.00 -36.35
CA VAL A 543 -18.85 0.27 -35.03
C VAL A 543 -19.03 -0.97 -34.16
N LEU A 544 -17.92 -1.66 -33.93
CA LEU A 544 -17.81 -2.90 -33.15
C LEU A 544 -17.56 -2.62 -31.66
N SER A 545 -16.93 -1.50 -31.36
CA SER A 545 -16.62 -1.03 -30.02
C SER A 545 -17.86 -0.54 -29.27
N SER A 546 -17.86 -0.68 -27.94
CA SER A 546 -18.97 -0.24 -27.09
C SER A 546 -19.03 1.28 -26.82
N ASP A 547 -18.16 2.09 -27.45
CA ASP A 547 -18.04 3.53 -27.21
C ASP A 547 -19.16 4.29 -27.92
N ARG A 548 -20.27 4.56 -27.20
CA ARG A 548 -21.39 5.34 -27.74
C ARG A 548 -20.98 6.80 -27.95
N GLY A 549 -20.51 7.13 -29.14
CA GLY A 549 -20.31 8.51 -29.59
C GLY A 549 -18.95 8.80 -30.22
N ALA A 550 -17.97 7.90 -30.06
CA ALA A 550 -16.85 7.84 -30.98
C ALA A 550 -17.37 7.29 -32.31
N GLY A 551 -17.10 7.95 -33.44
CA GLY A 551 -17.35 7.34 -34.75
C GLY A 551 -16.49 6.08 -34.92
N CYS A 552 -16.58 5.45 -36.08
CA CYS A 552 -15.73 4.32 -36.43
C CYS A 552 -14.22 4.63 -36.22
N GLY A 553 -13.45 3.64 -35.75
CA GLY A 553 -12.00 3.71 -35.58
C GLY A 553 -11.29 2.37 -35.83
N VAL A 554 -9.99 2.30 -35.54
CA VAL A 554 -9.22 1.05 -35.65
C VAL A 554 -9.13 0.38 -34.29
N LEU A 555 -9.57 -0.88 -34.21
CA LEU A 555 -9.42 -1.71 -33.03
C LEU A 555 -8.14 -2.53 -33.14
N HIS A 556 -7.27 -2.39 -32.15
CA HIS A 556 -6.02 -3.11 -32.05
C HIS A 556 -6.17 -4.30 -31.10
N ASP A 557 -5.66 -5.46 -31.53
CA ASP A 557 -5.37 -6.57 -30.63
C ASP A 557 -3.95 -6.42 -30.05
N HIS A 558 -3.68 -7.09 -28.95
CA HIS A 558 -2.39 -7.06 -28.29
C HIS A 558 -1.98 -8.45 -27.79
N ASP A 559 -0.68 -8.69 -27.92
CA ASP A 559 0.02 -9.81 -27.31
C ASP A 559 0.40 -9.41 -25.88
N ASP A 560 -0.51 -9.63 -24.93
CA ASP A 560 -0.25 -9.36 -23.51
C ASP A 560 0.87 -10.24 -22.99
N PHE A 561 0.91 -11.48 -23.48
CA PHE A 561 1.92 -12.46 -23.11
C PHE A 561 3.33 -11.96 -23.43
N ALA A 562 3.55 -11.40 -24.62
CA ALA A 562 4.84 -10.82 -24.99
C ALA A 562 5.22 -9.53 -24.24
N LYS A 563 4.28 -8.95 -23.49
CA LYS A 563 4.48 -7.75 -22.66
C LYS A 563 4.51 -8.04 -21.16
N LEU A 564 4.30 -9.29 -20.76
CA LEU A 564 4.29 -9.69 -19.36
C LEU A 564 5.69 -9.42 -18.77
N SER A 565 5.78 -8.36 -17.99
CA SER A 565 6.94 -8.06 -17.17
C SER A 565 6.59 -8.49 -15.76
N THR A 566 7.07 -9.66 -15.33
CA THR A 566 7.00 -10.06 -13.91
C THR A 566 7.80 -9.10 -13.04
N GLY A 567 8.79 -8.44 -13.66
CA GLY A 567 9.70 -7.46 -13.09
C GLY A 567 9.04 -6.41 -12.20
N ILE A 568 9.52 -6.42 -10.97
CA ILE A 568 9.45 -5.30 -10.04
C ILE A 568 10.42 -4.21 -10.52
N ALA A 569 9.92 -3.26 -11.32
CA ALA A 569 10.75 -2.19 -11.88
C ALA A 569 11.13 -1.13 -10.83
N GLU A 570 11.97 -1.49 -9.86
CA GLU A 570 12.90 -0.55 -9.28
C GLU A 570 14.29 -0.96 -9.71
N ALA A 571 14.90 -0.15 -10.57
CA ALA A 571 16.30 -0.30 -10.90
C ALA A 571 17.09 -0.37 -9.59
N LEU A 572 17.67 -1.53 -9.28
CA LEU A 572 18.78 -1.60 -8.33
C LEU A 572 19.69 -0.41 -8.64
N PRO A 573 20.01 0.45 -7.66
CA PRO A 573 20.81 1.62 -7.92
C PRO A 573 22.12 1.16 -8.54
N SER A 574 22.25 1.37 -9.86
CA SER A 574 23.48 1.10 -10.58
C SER A 574 24.59 1.81 -9.82
N ASN A 575 25.49 1.03 -9.24
CA ASN A 575 26.65 1.42 -8.45
C ASN A 575 27.01 2.90 -8.65
N PRO A 576 26.76 3.81 -7.68
CA PRO A 576 27.31 5.14 -7.78
C PRO A 576 28.80 4.99 -7.47
N GLY A 577 29.59 4.67 -8.48
CA GLY A 577 31.03 4.86 -8.42
C GLY A 577 31.34 6.22 -7.80
N PRO A 578 32.42 6.38 -7.04
CA PRO A 578 32.60 7.44 -6.05
C PRO A 578 32.36 8.82 -6.67
N VAL A 579 31.16 9.36 -6.48
CA VAL A 579 30.80 10.69 -6.95
C VAL A 579 31.23 11.70 -5.90
N PRO A 580 32.16 12.62 -6.21
CA PRO A 580 32.48 13.70 -5.30
C PRO A 580 31.25 14.61 -5.17
N PHE A 581 30.79 14.81 -3.94
CA PHE A 581 29.76 15.77 -3.56
C PHE A 581 30.00 17.12 -4.25
N ALA A 582 29.18 17.44 -5.24
CA ALA A 582 29.01 18.79 -5.75
C ALA A 582 27.60 19.24 -5.38
N LEU A 583 27.52 19.99 -4.28
CA LEU A 583 26.34 20.78 -3.92
C LEU A 583 25.89 21.58 -5.15
N ARG A 584 24.70 21.29 -5.69
CA ARG A 584 24.07 22.20 -6.64
C ARG A 584 23.66 23.46 -5.87
N PRO A 585 24.11 24.67 -6.25
CA PRO A 585 23.65 25.90 -5.63
C PRO A 585 22.18 26.17 -6.01
N ARG A 586 21.41 26.65 -5.04
CA ARG A 586 20.02 27.13 -5.19
C ARG A 586 19.88 28.07 -6.40
N PRO A 587 18.78 28.01 -7.17
CA PRO A 587 18.40 29.11 -8.04
C PRO A 587 18.05 30.33 -7.16
N GLU A 588 18.79 31.42 -7.34
CA GLU A 588 18.39 32.73 -6.82
C GLU A 588 17.11 33.17 -7.54
N ILE A 589 16.05 33.39 -6.77
CA ILE A 589 14.91 34.17 -7.23
C ILE A 589 15.34 35.64 -7.16
N ALA A 590 15.51 36.27 -8.33
CA ALA A 590 15.74 37.71 -8.47
C ALA A 590 14.44 38.49 -8.18
N PRO A 591 14.54 39.76 -7.73
CA PRO A 591 13.61 40.41 -6.81
C PRO A 591 12.20 40.71 -7.33
#